data_AF-A0AAD9SQQ8-F1
#
_entry.id   AF-A0AAD9SQQ8-F1
#
_cell.length_a   1.000
_cell.length_b   1.000
_cell.length_c   1.000
_cell.angle_alpha   90.00
_cell.angle_beta   90.00
_cell.angle_gamma   90.00
#
_symmetry.space_group_name_H-M   'P 1'
#
loop_
_entity.id
_entity.type
_entity.pdbx_description
1 polymer ?
#
loop_
_entity_poly.entity_id
_entity_poly.type
_entity_poly.pdbx_seq_one_letter_code
_entity_poly.pdbx_strand_id
1 'polypeptide(L)'
;MFPNISPRQAVAVVAVAVPTVYLLLLRRSVMLNVESCVAQQCGRGGGKSRKAKTQTASASEPAFPMSLPQAISNNETTDYVLWNERVVSKPVVLSELRSPGEGPDELLTRYVRGTMVAFTWTPQAYLIRKMLPDSVGETFGADYINAMDFKKVNQRVDGVYTVQYRGTGPCDERVEMRLSPPEGYTGPRSDGIIVAAIEPAERGSTDAIVFINETWLWRNANEKPTLLEGFVGRWFHSFLAAWLIEKGTKAIQQRDSVAKT
;
A
#
# COMPACT_ATOMS: atom_id res chain seq x y z
N MET A 1 41.61 -5.58 23.86
CA MET A 1 41.08 -6.71 24.64
C MET A 1 39.66 -6.95 24.16
N PHE A 2 39.44 -7.91 23.26
CA PHE A 2 38.08 -8.22 22.80
C PHE A 2 37.40 -9.10 23.86
N PRO A 3 36.15 -8.83 24.25
CA PRO A 3 35.46 -9.62 25.26
C PRO A 3 35.31 -11.06 24.76
N ASN A 4 35.53 -12.04 25.64
CA ASN A 4 35.27 -13.45 25.35
C ASN A 4 33.75 -13.66 25.25
N ILE A 5 33.25 -13.71 24.02
CA ILE A 5 31.84 -14.01 23.73
C ILE A 5 31.65 -15.53 23.87
N SER A 6 30.77 -15.95 24.76
CA SER A 6 30.42 -17.36 24.91
C SER A 6 29.68 -17.90 23.66
N PRO A 7 29.74 -19.21 23.36
CA PRO A 7 29.01 -19.79 22.22
C PRO A 7 27.51 -19.47 22.21
N ARG A 8 26.88 -19.38 23.39
CA ARG A 8 25.46 -19.01 23.53
C ARG A 8 25.21 -17.55 23.13
N GLN A 9 26.10 -16.64 23.51
CA GLN A 9 26.02 -15.25 23.10
C GLN A 9 26.27 -15.09 21.60
N ALA A 10 27.19 -15.87 21.02
CA ALA A 10 27.43 -15.88 19.58
C ALA A 10 26.19 -16.34 18.80
N VAL A 11 25.54 -17.43 19.21
CA VAL A 11 24.29 -17.92 18.60
C VAL A 11 23.17 -16.88 18.70
N ALA A 12 22.99 -16.25 19.87
CA ALA A 12 21.98 -15.21 20.04
C ALA A 12 22.23 -13.99 19.15
N VAL A 13 23.50 -13.56 19.01
CA VAL A 13 23.87 -12.46 18.12
C VAL A 13 23.60 -12.83 16.67
N VAL A 14 23.98 -14.03 16.21
CA VAL A 14 23.72 -14.49 14.83
C VAL A 14 22.22 -14.57 14.53
N ALA A 15 21.42 -15.10 15.47
CA ALA A 15 19.98 -15.26 15.31
C ALA A 15 19.23 -13.93 15.15
N VAL A 16 19.78 -12.82 15.66
CA VAL A 16 19.21 -11.47 15.48
C VAL A 16 19.87 -10.74 14.31
N ALA A 17 21.21 -10.75 14.24
CA ALA A 17 21.96 -9.98 13.27
C ALA A 17 21.70 -10.43 11.83
N VAL A 18 21.60 -11.75 11.57
CA VAL A 18 21.39 -12.25 10.21
C VAL A 18 20.02 -11.82 9.66
N PRO A 19 18.88 -12.03 10.35
CA PRO A 19 17.60 -11.50 9.89
C PRO A 19 17.57 -9.98 9.75
N THR A 20 18.19 -9.25 10.68
CA THR A 20 18.26 -7.78 10.59
C THR A 20 19.02 -7.32 9.35
N VAL A 21 20.22 -7.87 9.09
CA VAL A 21 21.02 -7.54 7.90
C VAL A 21 20.26 -7.92 6.64
N TYR A 22 19.64 -9.10 6.60
CA TYR A 22 18.81 -9.53 5.48
C TYR A 22 17.66 -8.55 5.20
N LEU A 23 16.91 -8.13 6.22
CA LEU A 23 15.83 -7.16 6.08
C LEU A 23 16.34 -5.79 5.61
N LEU A 24 17.51 -5.35 6.07
CA LEU A 24 18.11 -4.10 5.61
C LEU A 24 18.54 -4.16 4.14
N LEU A 25 19.13 -5.28 3.71
CA LEU A 25 19.50 -5.50 2.31
C LEU A 25 18.28 -5.62 1.41
N LEU A 26 17.26 -6.37 1.85
CA LEU A 26 16.00 -6.51 1.13
C LEU A 26 15.30 -5.15 0.99
N ARG A 27 15.22 -4.38 2.07
CA ARG A 27 14.69 -3.01 2.03
C ARG A 27 15.45 -2.15 1.04
N ARG A 28 16.78 -2.18 1.07
CA ARG A 28 17.60 -1.42 0.12
C ARG A 28 17.25 -1.81 -1.32
N SER A 29 17.15 -3.10 -1.61
CA SER A 29 16.79 -3.59 -2.95
C SER A 29 15.41 -3.13 -3.41
N VAL A 30 14.39 -3.21 -2.54
CA VAL A 30 13.02 -2.80 -2.82
C VAL A 30 12.96 -1.27 -3.05
N MET A 31 13.54 -0.49 -2.13
CA MET A 31 13.52 0.97 -2.17
C MET A 31 14.31 1.56 -3.35
N LEU A 32 15.19 0.79 -4.01
CA LEU A 32 15.86 1.24 -5.22
C LEU A 32 14.90 1.33 -6.42
N ASN A 33 13.71 0.73 -6.35
CA ASN A 33 12.76 0.65 -7.46
C ASN A 33 11.48 1.45 -7.24
N VAL A 34 11.40 2.21 -6.14
CA VAL A 34 10.26 3.02 -5.81
C VAL A 34 10.68 4.38 -5.26
N GLU A 35 9.80 5.35 -5.40
CA GLU A 35 9.81 6.60 -4.65
C GLU A 35 8.70 6.54 -3.60
N SER A 36 8.95 7.06 -2.40
CA SER A 36 7.95 7.06 -1.32
C SER A 36 7.93 8.43 -0.65
N CYS A 37 6.72 8.97 -0.46
CA CYS A 37 6.47 10.16 0.31
C CYS A 37 5.45 9.88 1.41
N VAL A 38 5.67 10.48 2.58
CA VAL A 38 4.72 10.44 3.69
C VAL A 38 4.40 11.87 4.09
N ALA A 39 3.12 12.20 4.09
CA ALA A 39 2.59 13.49 4.48
C ALA A 39 1.64 13.35 5.68
N GLN A 40 1.68 14.34 6.56
CA GLN A 40 0.74 14.47 7.67
C GLN A 40 0.04 15.82 7.56
N GLN A 41 -1.28 15.79 7.66
CA GLN A 41 -2.11 16.98 7.78
C GLN A 41 -2.86 16.92 9.11
N CYS A 42 -2.57 17.89 9.99
CA CYS A 42 -3.33 18.07 11.22
C CYS A 42 -4.30 19.23 11.01
N GLY A 43 -5.59 18.99 11.24
CA GLY A 43 -6.52 20.07 11.52
C GLY A 43 -6.04 20.78 12.79
N ARG A 44 -5.57 22.01 12.68
CA ARG A 44 -5.43 22.87 13.86
C ARG A 44 -5.89 24.25 13.45
N GLY A 45 -7.02 24.68 14.03
CA GLY A 45 -7.51 26.03 13.91
C GLY A 45 -6.37 27.03 14.19
N GLY A 46 -6.17 27.95 13.25
CA GLY A 46 -5.39 29.18 13.46
C GLY A 46 -3.98 29.00 14.01
N GLY A 47 -3.11 28.20 13.38
CA GLY A 47 -1.71 28.14 13.80
C GLY A 47 -0.78 27.48 12.80
N LYS A 48 -0.15 28.30 11.95
CA LYS A 48 0.98 28.00 11.04
C LYS A 48 1.32 26.52 10.89
N SER A 49 0.83 25.90 9.80
CA SER A 49 1.23 24.57 9.35
C SER A 49 2.75 24.44 9.32
N ARG A 50 3.30 23.61 10.22
CA ARG A 50 4.72 23.26 10.25
C ARG A 50 4.94 22.22 9.15
N LYS A 51 5.18 22.69 7.92
CA LYS A 51 5.61 21.83 6.81
C LYS A 51 6.96 21.21 7.17
N ALA A 52 6.98 19.94 7.57
CA ALA A 52 8.21 19.16 7.63
C ALA A 52 8.67 18.93 6.18
N LYS A 53 9.61 19.75 5.72
CA LYS A 53 10.24 19.62 4.40
C LYS A 53 11.23 18.47 4.40
N THR A 54 10.89 17.39 3.73
CA THR A 54 11.88 16.55 3.04
C THR A 54 11.31 16.31 1.65
N GLN A 55 11.64 17.23 0.73
CA GLN A 55 11.25 17.17 -0.68
C GLN A 55 12.46 16.68 -1.48
N THR A 56 12.27 15.58 -2.18
CA THR A 56 12.95 15.27 -3.44
C THR A 56 11.89 15.34 -4.54
N ALA A 57 12.30 15.72 -5.75
CA ALA A 57 11.52 16.49 -6.71
C ALA A 57 10.30 15.81 -7.37
N SER A 58 9.38 16.65 -7.85
CA SER A 58 8.40 16.46 -8.95
C SER A 58 7.13 15.59 -8.81
N ALA A 59 6.66 15.22 -7.62
CA ALA A 59 5.29 14.74 -7.48
C ALA A 59 4.35 15.92 -7.13
N SER A 60 3.34 16.19 -7.97
CA SER A 60 2.19 17.02 -7.56
C SER A 60 1.59 16.46 -6.27
N GLU A 61 1.09 17.34 -5.40
CA GLU A 61 0.42 16.92 -4.16
C GLU A 61 -0.65 15.87 -4.48
N PRO A 62 -0.68 14.71 -3.78
CA PRO A 62 -1.57 13.63 -4.12
C PRO A 62 -3.02 14.08 -3.97
N ALA A 63 -3.83 13.82 -5.00
CA ALA A 63 -5.26 14.10 -4.95
C ALA A 63 -5.92 13.23 -3.88
N PHE A 64 -6.89 13.81 -3.15
CA PHE A 64 -7.66 13.04 -2.18
C PHE A 64 -8.36 11.84 -2.84
N PRO A 65 -8.53 10.72 -2.14
CA PRO A 65 -9.35 9.61 -2.62
C PRO A 65 -10.78 10.08 -2.87
N MET A 66 -11.39 9.59 -3.95
CA MET A 66 -12.78 9.90 -4.30
C MET A 66 -13.77 9.37 -3.24
N SER A 67 -13.39 8.30 -2.55
CA SER A 67 -14.15 7.69 -1.46
C SER A 67 -13.82 8.24 -0.08
N LEU A 68 -12.99 9.30 0.01
CA LEU A 68 -12.70 9.96 1.28
C LEU A 68 -13.98 10.66 1.82
N PRO A 69 -14.35 10.48 3.10
CA PRO A 69 -15.51 11.16 3.67
C PRO A 69 -15.41 12.69 3.57
N GLN A 70 -16.51 13.34 3.17
CA GLN A 70 -16.55 14.80 2.95
C GLN A 70 -16.14 15.63 4.19
N ALA A 71 -16.52 15.16 5.37
CA ALA A 71 -16.16 15.79 6.65
C ALA A 71 -14.63 15.93 6.85
N ILE A 72 -13.85 15.07 6.18
CA ILE A 72 -12.39 15.04 6.21
C ILE A 72 -11.82 15.81 5.02
N SER A 73 -12.35 15.60 3.81
CA SER A 73 -11.84 16.25 2.58
C SER A 73 -11.93 17.77 2.63
N ASN A 74 -12.98 18.31 3.24
CA ASN A 74 -13.24 19.75 3.25
C ASN A 74 -12.53 20.50 4.39
N ASN A 75 -11.75 19.80 5.24
CA ASN A 75 -11.20 20.34 6.50
C ASN A 75 -12.27 20.99 7.39
N GLU A 76 -13.55 20.63 7.25
CA GLU A 76 -14.66 21.20 8.02
C GLU A 76 -14.54 20.86 9.51
N THR A 77 -13.83 19.77 9.82
CA THR A 77 -13.60 19.31 11.19
C THR A 77 -12.11 19.41 11.53
N THR A 78 -11.78 20.26 12.51
CA THR A 78 -10.40 20.48 12.97
C THR A 78 -9.84 19.32 13.79
N ASP A 79 -10.66 18.32 14.10
CA ASP A 79 -10.34 17.33 15.13
C ASP A 79 -9.74 16.05 14.55
N TYR A 80 -9.38 16.03 13.28
CA TYR A 80 -8.78 14.85 12.64
C TYR A 80 -7.29 15.03 12.38
N VAL A 81 -6.58 13.91 12.52
CA VAL A 81 -5.21 13.74 12.04
C VAL A 81 -5.28 12.85 10.82
N LEU A 82 -4.90 13.40 9.66
CA LEU A 82 -4.85 12.69 8.39
C LEU A 82 -3.41 12.39 8.01
N TRP A 83 -3.15 11.13 7.71
CA TRP A 83 -1.88 10.64 7.19
C TRP A 83 -2.07 10.12 5.78
N ASN A 84 -1.15 10.49 4.90
CA ASN A 84 -1.00 9.90 3.58
C ASN A 84 0.41 9.33 3.46
N GLU A 85 0.50 8.10 3.00
CA GLU A 85 1.70 7.56 2.40
C GLU A 85 1.40 7.25 0.94
N ARG A 86 2.24 7.74 0.04
CA ARG A 86 2.20 7.41 -1.38
C ARG A 86 3.53 6.80 -1.78
N VAL A 87 3.47 5.64 -2.41
CA VAL A 87 4.62 4.96 -2.99
C VAL A 87 4.37 4.83 -4.48
N VAL A 88 5.39 5.16 -5.28
CA VAL A 88 5.33 5.19 -6.74
C VAL A 88 6.45 4.31 -7.28
N SER A 89 6.15 3.43 -8.24
CA SER A 89 7.17 2.62 -8.92
C SER A 89 8.05 3.49 -9.81
N LYS A 90 9.20 2.94 -10.22
CA LYS A 90 9.86 3.46 -11.42
C LYS A 90 8.93 3.40 -12.65
N PRO A 91 9.12 4.30 -13.62
CA PRO A 91 8.46 4.21 -14.91
C PRO A 91 8.69 2.83 -15.55
N VAL A 92 7.62 2.26 -16.10
CA VAL A 92 7.67 1.00 -16.86
C VAL A 92 7.05 1.24 -18.23
N VAL A 93 7.71 0.73 -19.27
CA VAL A 93 7.24 0.86 -20.65
C VAL A 93 5.97 0.03 -20.83
N LEU A 94 4.90 0.69 -21.28
CA LEU A 94 3.56 0.11 -21.31
C LEU A 94 3.43 -1.05 -22.30
N SER A 95 4.17 -0.99 -23.41
CA SER A 95 4.21 -2.05 -24.43
C SER A 95 4.86 -3.34 -23.94
N GLU A 96 5.66 -3.29 -22.87
CA GLU A 96 6.29 -4.48 -22.28
C GLU A 96 5.37 -5.24 -21.31
N LEU A 97 4.27 -4.60 -20.89
CA LEU A 97 3.39 -5.11 -19.82
C LEU A 97 2.03 -5.58 -20.32
N ARG A 98 1.64 -5.15 -21.52
CA ARG A 98 0.30 -5.40 -22.08
C ARG A 98 0.32 -6.56 -23.04
N SER A 99 -0.65 -7.45 -22.86
CA SER A 99 -1.04 -8.35 -23.95
C SER A 99 -1.69 -7.54 -25.09
N PRO A 100 -1.58 -7.99 -26.36
CA PRO A 100 -2.25 -7.32 -27.47
C PRO A 100 -3.76 -7.16 -27.20
N GLY A 101 -4.26 -5.92 -27.22
CA GLY A 101 -5.66 -5.60 -26.95
C GLY A 101 -6.01 -5.35 -25.48
N GLU A 102 -5.06 -5.53 -24.56
CA GLU A 102 -5.29 -5.30 -23.13
C GLU A 102 -5.40 -3.80 -22.79
N GLY A 103 -6.51 -3.44 -22.15
CA GLY A 103 -6.76 -2.08 -21.70
C GLY A 103 -6.07 -1.73 -20.37
N PRO A 104 -5.97 -0.42 -20.04
CA PRO A 104 -5.52 0.04 -18.72
C PRO A 104 -6.24 -0.63 -17.53
N ASP A 105 -7.55 -0.86 -17.67
CA ASP A 105 -8.41 -1.49 -16.66
C ASP A 105 -8.01 -2.93 -16.33
N GLU A 106 -7.68 -3.73 -17.35
CA GLU A 106 -7.25 -5.12 -17.18
C GLU A 106 -5.86 -5.19 -16.54
N LEU A 107 -4.96 -4.30 -16.98
CA LEU A 107 -3.62 -4.17 -16.41
C LEU A 107 -3.67 -3.79 -14.92
N LEU A 108 -4.50 -2.82 -14.54
CA LEU A 108 -4.71 -2.45 -13.13
C LEU A 108 -5.27 -3.63 -12.35
N THR A 109 -6.26 -4.33 -12.89
CA THR A 109 -6.85 -5.51 -12.23
C THR A 109 -5.79 -6.57 -11.94
N ARG A 110 -4.91 -6.89 -12.89
CA ARG A 110 -3.80 -7.85 -12.66
C ARG A 110 -2.82 -7.34 -11.60
N TYR A 111 -2.46 -6.06 -11.66
CA TYR A 111 -1.58 -5.44 -10.67
C TYR A 111 -2.17 -5.53 -9.24
N VAL A 112 -3.44 -5.17 -9.08
CA VAL A 112 -4.14 -5.23 -7.78
C VAL A 112 -4.24 -6.67 -7.27
N ARG A 113 -4.57 -7.64 -8.14
CA ARG A 113 -4.56 -9.07 -7.76
C ARG A 113 -3.21 -9.51 -7.24
N GLY A 114 -2.14 -9.23 -7.98
CA GLY A 114 -0.78 -9.57 -7.56
C GLY A 114 -0.39 -8.92 -6.23
N THR A 115 -0.80 -7.67 -6.03
CA THR A 115 -0.56 -6.90 -4.80
C THR A 115 -1.31 -7.51 -3.61
N MET A 116 -2.62 -7.78 -3.74
CA MET A 116 -3.43 -8.35 -2.66
C MET A 116 -3.02 -9.79 -2.34
N VAL A 117 -2.75 -10.62 -3.35
CA VAL A 117 -2.20 -11.97 -3.13
C VAL A 117 -0.89 -11.87 -2.35
N ALA A 118 0.01 -10.96 -2.69
CA ALA A 118 1.25 -10.77 -1.95
C ALA A 118 1.02 -10.30 -0.50
N PHE A 119 0.02 -9.44 -0.27
CA PHE A 119 -0.36 -8.99 1.07
C PHE A 119 -0.75 -10.15 1.98
N THR A 120 -1.44 -11.18 1.46
CA THR A 120 -1.87 -12.35 2.27
C THR A 120 -0.73 -13.10 2.95
N TRP A 121 0.50 -12.99 2.42
CA TRP A 121 1.70 -13.63 2.96
C TRP A 121 2.46 -12.77 3.97
N THR A 122 1.96 -11.57 4.26
CA THR A 122 2.62 -10.63 5.17
C THR A 122 2.31 -10.99 6.63
N PRO A 123 3.23 -10.72 7.57
CA PRO A 123 2.94 -10.87 9.00
C PRO A 123 1.68 -10.12 9.45
N GLN A 124 1.43 -8.94 8.85
CA GLN A 124 0.24 -8.15 9.12
C GLN A 124 -1.05 -8.86 8.71
N ALA A 125 -1.09 -9.48 7.51
CA ALA A 125 -2.25 -10.25 7.06
C ALA A 125 -2.51 -11.48 7.95
N TYR A 126 -1.47 -12.19 8.39
CA TYR A 126 -1.63 -13.29 9.34
C TYR A 126 -2.24 -12.83 10.68
N LEU A 127 -1.81 -11.67 11.19
CA LEU A 127 -2.39 -11.11 12.42
C LEU A 127 -3.86 -10.71 12.22
N ILE A 128 -4.18 -10.02 11.12
CA ILE A 128 -5.55 -9.65 10.77
C ILE A 128 -6.43 -10.91 10.69
N ARG A 129 -5.98 -11.94 9.98
CA ARG A 129 -6.70 -13.20 9.81
C ARG A 129 -7.04 -13.88 11.14
N LYS A 130 -6.13 -13.84 12.13
CA LYS A 130 -6.38 -14.40 13.48
C LYS A 130 -7.44 -13.63 14.28
N MET A 131 -7.71 -12.38 13.92
CA MET A 131 -8.66 -11.51 14.63
C MET A 131 -10.03 -11.43 13.92
N LEU A 132 -10.18 -12.08 12.77
CA LEU A 132 -11.39 -12.09 11.95
C LEU A 132 -12.28 -13.30 12.27
N PRO A 133 -13.60 -13.18 12.03
CA PRO A 133 -14.48 -14.34 12.04
C PRO A 133 -14.16 -15.29 10.89
N ASP A 134 -14.40 -16.59 11.08
CA ASP A 134 -14.12 -17.62 10.07
C ASP A 134 -14.87 -17.39 8.75
N SER A 135 -16.04 -16.75 8.81
CA SER A 135 -16.90 -16.46 7.65
C SER A 135 -16.26 -15.60 6.56
N VAL A 136 -15.18 -14.87 6.86
CA VAL A 136 -14.47 -14.04 5.88
C VAL A 136 -13.10 -14.61 5.48
N GLY A 137 -12.75 -15.79 5.97
CA GLY A 137 -11.43 -16.40 5.76
C GLY A 137 -11.10 -16.67 4.28
N GLU A 138 -12.11 -16.94 3.45
CA GLU A 138 -11.95 -17.17 2.01
C GLU A 138 -11.39 -15.95 1.27
N THR A 139 -11.58 -14.75 1.81
CA THR A 139 -11.17 -13.49 1.16
C THR A 139 -9.65 -13.28 1.12
N PHE A 140 -8.88 -14.13 1.81
CA PHE A 140 -7.41 -14.23 1.71
C PHE A 140 -6.95 -15.28 0.70
N GLY A 141 -7.87 -16.01 0.06
CA GLY A 141 -7.54 -17.07 -0.88
C GLY A 141 -7.03 -16.50 -2.19
N ALA A 142 -5.91 -17.02 -2.71
CA ALA A 142 -5.39 -16.58 -4.00
C ALA A 142 -6.41 -16.76 -5.13
N ASP A 143 -7.17 -17.87 -5.14
CA ASP A 143 -8.23 -18.12 -6.13
C ASP A 143 -9.36 -17.10 -6.03
N TYR A 144 -9.78 -16.76 -4.80
CA TYR A 144 -10.78 -15.72 -4.56
C TYR A 144 -10.30 -14.38 -5.12
N ILE A 145 -9.09 -13.94 -4.75
CA ILE A 145 -8.52 -12.67 -5.19
C ILE A 145 -8.34 -12.64 -6.71
N ASN A 146 -7.84 -13.72 -7.31
CA ASN A 146 -7.61 -13.82 -8.75
C ASN A 146 -8.91 -13.81 -9.57
N ALA A 147 -10.06 -14.14 -8.97
CA ALA A 147 -11.36 -14.03 -9.61
C ALA A 147 -11.96 -12.61 -9.52
N MET A 148 -11.45 -11.73 -8.64
CA MET A 148 -11.99 -10.39 -8.44
C MET A 148 -11.68 -9.43 -9.60
N ASP A 149 -12.66 -8.66 -10.05
CA ASP A 149 -12.45 -7.55 -11.01
C ASP A 149 -12.29 -6.18 -10.32
N PHE A 150 -12.56 -6.11 -9.02
CA PHE A 150 -12.54 -4.90 -8.19
C PHE A 150 -13.46 -3.78 -8.74
N LYS A 151 -14.57 -4.15 -9.38
CA LYS A 151 -15.58 -3.20 -9.89
C LYS A 151 -16.80 -3.11 -8.98
N LYS A 152 -17.12 -4.18 -8.26
CA LYS A 152 -18.28 -4.24 -7.36
C LYS A 152 -17.98 -3.53 -6.04
N VAL A 153 -18.70 -2.42 -5.78
CA VAL A 153 -18.64 -1.71 -4.50
C VAL A 153 -19.04 -2.63 -3.34
N ASN A 154 -18.37 -2.46 -2.21
CA ASN A 154 -18.47 -3.26 -0.99
C ASN A 154 -18.03 -4.72 -1.13
N GLN A 155 -17.44 -5.12 -2.26
CA GLN A 155 -16.79 -6.42 -2.35
C GLN A 155 -15.56 -6.45 -1.42
N ARG A 156 -15.47 -7.49 -0.60
CA ARG A 156 -14.43 -7.65 0.43
C ARG A 156 -13.21 -8.37 -0.11
N VAL A 157 -12.03 -7.94 0.30
CA VAL A 157 -10.72 -8.56 0.04
C VAL A 157 -9.86 -8.51 1.30
N ASP A 158 -9.05 -9.55 1.52
CA ASP A 158 -8.14 -9.67 2.66
C ASP A 158 -8.80 -9.38 4.01
N GLY A 159 -10.06 -9.79 4.13
CA GLY A 159 -10.88 -9.76 5.33
C GLY A 159 -11.34 -8.38 5.79
N VAL A 160 -10.54 -7.34 5.69
CA VAL A 160 -10.84 -6.00 6.24
C VAL A 160 -11.03 -4.91 5.19
N TYR A 161 -10.64 -5.14 3.94
CA TYR A 161 -10.76 -4.13 2.90
C TYR A 161 -12.02 -4.34 2.06
N THR A 162 -12.73 -3.27 1.76
CA THR A 162 -13.89 -3.29 0.86
C THR A 162 -13.71 -2.29 -0.27
N VAL A 163 -13.92 -2.72 -1.51
CA VAL A 163 -13.88 -1.83 -2.68
C VAL A 163 -14.90 -0.71 -2.51
N GLN A 164 -14.48 0.54 -2.66
CA GLN A 164 -15.37 1.71 -2.57
C GLN A 164 -15.46 2.46 -3.90
N TYR A 165 -14.38 2.45 -4.67
CA TYR A 165 -14.33 3.18 -5.93
C TYR A 165 -13.47 2.45 -6.95
N ARG A 166 -13.92 2.49 -8.21
CA ARG A 166 -13.17 2.12 -9.41
C ARG A 166 -13.35 3.27 -10.40
N GLY A 167 -12.25 3.95 -10.73
CA GLY A 167 -12.23 5.04 -11.72
C GLY A 167 -11.57 4.58 -13.01
N THR A 168 -12.06 5.09 -14.14
CA THR A 168 -11.55 4.77 -15.48
C THR A 168 -11.05 6.02 -16.21
N GLY A 169 -9.90 5.92 -16.87
CA GLY A 169 -9.30 6.98 -17.68
C GLY A 169 -8.12 6.46 -18.52
N PRO A 170 -7.74 7.12 -19.63
CA PRO A 170 -6.71 6.59 -20.54
C PRO A 170 -5.39 6.21 -19.86
N CYS A 171 -5.03 6.89 -18.77
CA CYS A 171 -3.89 6.60 -17.89
C CYS A 171 -4.14 7.15 -16.47
N ASP A 172 -5.35 7.04 -15.91
CA ASP A 172 -5.63 7.34 -14.48
C ASP A 172 -6.65 6.32 -13.97
N GLU A 173 -6.26 5.06 -14.07
CA GLU A 173 -7.07 3.95 -13.57
C GLU A 173 -6.76 3.79 -12.09
N ARG A 174 -7.80 3.70 -11.25
CA ARG A 174 -7.59 3.51 -9.81
C ARG A 174 -8.67 2.67 -9.15
N VAL A 175 -8.24 1.90 -8.15
CA VAL A 175 -9.09 1.18 -7.21
C VAL A 175 -8.85 1.76 -5.82
N GLU A 176 -9.92 2.13 -5.14
CA GLU A 176 -9.88 2.55 -3.74
C GLU A 176 -10.62 1.52 -2.88
N MET A 177 -9.96 1.06 -1.82
CA MET A 177 -10.52 0.10 -0.87
C MET A 177 -10.44 0.66 0.54
N ARG A 178 -11.58 0.67 1.22
CA ARG A 178 -11.68 1.19 2.59
C ARG A 178 -11.44 0.07 3.60
N LEU A 179 -10.76 0.42 4.69
CA LEU A 179 -10.75 -0.37 5.92
C LEU A 179 -12.16 -0.41 6.50
N SER A 180 -12.81 -1.55 6.36
CA SER A 180 -14.15 -1.84 6.86
C SER A 180 -14.14 -3.21 7.55
N PRO A 181 -13.57 -3.35 8.75
CA PRO A 181 -13.53 -4.63 9.44
C PRO A 181 -14.95 -5.16 9.70
N PRO A 182 -15.21 -6.46 9.45
CA PRO A 182 -16.54 -7.04 9.57
C PRO A 182 -17.02 -7.07 11.03
N GLU A 183 -18.30 -7.38 11.20
CA GLU A 183 -18.84 -7.72 12.52
C GLU A 183 -18.07 -8.92 13.11
N GLY A 184 -17.81 -8.89 14.42
CA GLY A 184 -17.01 -9.91 15.10
C GLY A 184 -15.49 -9.74 14.98
N TYR A 185 -14.97 -8.75 14.24
CA TYR A 185 -13.54 -8.45 14.24
C TYR A 185 -13.07 -7.91 15.60
N THR A 186 -12.02 -8.54 16.14
CA THR A 186 -11.47 -8.28 17.49
C THR A 186 -10.21 -7.42 17.50
N GLY A 187 -9.68 -7.06 16.33
CA GLY A 187 -8.49 -6.26 16.20
C GLY A 187 -8.72 -4.75 16.30
N PRO A 188 -7.65 -3.94 16.21
CA PRO A 188 -7.76 -2.49 16.25
C PRO A 188 -8.57 -1.98 15.07
N ARG A 189 -9.51 -1.06 15.34
CA ARG A 189 -10.28 -0.36 14.31
C ARG A 189 -9.60 0.96 14.01
N SER A 190 -9.19 1.13 12.77
CA SER A 190 -8.68 2.38 12.22
C SER A 190 -9.45 2.69 10.96
N ASP A 191 -9.77 3.96 10.75
CA ASP A 191 -10.29 4.39 9.47
C ASP A 191 -9.15 4.61 8.47
N GLY A 192 -9.39 4.19 7.24
CA GLY A 192 -8.45 4.41 6.18
C GLY A 192 -8.90 3.88 4.84
N ILE A 193 -8.20 4.33 3.80
CA ILE A 193 -8.37 3.93 2.41
C ILE A 193 -6.99 3.55 1.88
N ILE A 194 -6.91 2.40 1.22
CA ILE A 194 -5.78 2.07 0.37
C ILE A 194 -6.16 2.32 -1.09
N VAL A 195 -5.23 2.86 -1.86
CA VAL A 195 -5.41 3.16 -3.28
C VAL A 195 -4.37 2.37 -4.05
N ALA A 196 -4.79 1.75 -5.15
CA ALA A 196 -3.91 1.20 -6.17
C ALA A 196 -4.24 1.88 -7.49
N ALA A 197 -3.25 2.47 -8.16
CA ALA A 197 -3.46 3.25 -9.37
C ALA A 197 -2.37 3.04 -10.42
N ILE A 198 -2.73 3.35 -11.67
CA ILE A 198 -1.82 3.49 -12.80
C ILE A 198 -1.93 4.92 -13.32
N GLU A 199 -0.81 5.63 -13.30
CA GLU A 199 -0.70 6.99 -13.84
C GLU A 199 0.35 7.02 -14.97
N PRO A 200 0.30 7.99 -15.90
CA PRO A 200 1.34 8.14 -16.90
C PRO A 200 2.61 8.65 -16.22
N ALA A 201 3.77 8.11 -16.58
CA ALA A 201 5.05 8.52 -15.99
C ALA A 201 5.38 9.99 -16.30
N GLU A 202 4.96 10.47 -17.47
CA GLU A 202 5.06 11.86 -17.90
C GLU A 202 3.70 12.35 -18.39
N ARG A 203 3.31 13.56 -17.97
CA ARG A 203 2.01 14.13 -18.34
C ARG A 203 1.90 14.27 -19.86
N GLY A 204 0.91 13.60 -20.44
CA GLY A 204 0.65 13.61 -21.88
C GLY A 204 1.37 12.52 -22.67
N SER A 205 2.19 11.69 -22.02
CA SER A 205 2.75 10.47 -22.61
C SER A 205 1.90 9.25 -22.26
N THR A 206 1.80 8.31 -23.20
CA THR A 206 1.20 6.98 -22.96
C THR A 206 2.22 5.85 -23.07
N ASP A 207 3.50 6.18 -23.24
CA ASP A 207 4.54 5.19 -23.54
C ASP A 207 5.03 4.49 -22.27
N ALA A 208 5.05 5.21 -21.15
CA ALA A 208 5.46 4.71 -19.86
C ALA A 208 4.45 5.09 -18.79
N ILE A 209 4.25 4.17 -17.85
CA ILE A 209 3.35 4.32 -16.70
C ILE A 209 4.11 4.12 -15.40
N VAL A 210 3.52 4.59 -14.30
CA VAL A 210 3.94 4.26 -12.94
C VAL A 210 2.80 3.58 -12.21
N PHE A 211 3.16 2.62 -11.35
CA PHE A 211 2.24 2.00 -10.42
C PHE A 211 2.30 2.74 -9.09
N ILE A 212 1.14 2.99 -8.51
CA ILE A 212 1.03 3.74 -7.26
C ILE A 212 0.26 2.91 -6.26
N ASN A 213 0.80 2.85 -5.04
CA ASN A 213 0.06 2.43 -3.86
C ASN A 213 0.01 3.60 -2.89
N GLU A 214 -1.20 3.95 -2.44
CA GLU A 214 -1.39 4.92 -1.38
C GLU A 214 -2.07 4.30 -0.18
N THR A 215 -1.78 4.86 0.99
CA THR A 215 -2.49 4.58 2.22
C THR A 215 -2.85 5.89 2.87
N TRP A 216 -4.14 6.11 3.00
CA TRP A 216 -4.74 7.23 3.69
C TRP A 216 -5.30 6.70 5.00
N LEU A 217 -4.77 7.17 6.13
CA LEU A 217 -5.31 6.84 7.46
C LEU A 217 -5.78 8.12 8.13
N TRP A 218 -6.92 8.04 8.81
CA TRP A 218 -7.36 9.12 9.65
C TRP A 218 -7.91 8.62 10.96
N ARG A 219 -7.88 9.49 11.95
CA ARG A 219 -8.45 9.27 13.27
C ARG A 219 -8.82 10.60 13.89
N ASN A 220 -9.70 10.58 14.88
CA ASN A 220 -9.90 11.75 15.72
C ASN A 220 -8.62 12.01 16.54
N ALA A 221 -8.29 13.27 16.81
CA ALA A 221 -7.10 13.70 17.52
C ALA A 221 -7.02 13.10 18.94
N ASN A 222 -8.18 12.82 19.55
CA ASN A 222 -8.30 12.22 20.87
C ASN A 222 -8.18 10.68 20.87
N GLU A 223 -8.18 10.04 19.70
CA GLU A 223 -8.00 8.59 19.58
C GLU A 223 -6.53 8.17 19.67
N LYS A 224 -6.29 6.89 19.91
CA LYS A 224 -4.94 6.34 19.97
C LYS A 224 -4.22 6.53 18.62
N PRO A 225 -2.92 6.89 18.64
CA PRO A 225 -2.12 6.99 17.42
C PRO A 225 -2.17 5.73 16.56
N THR A 226 -2.24 5.94 15.25
CA THR A 226 -2.16 4.87 14.24
C THR A 226 -0.72 4.39 14.04
N LEU A 227 -0.55 3.29 13.31
CA LEU A 227 0.76 2.70 13.04
C LEU A 227 1.72 3.65 12.29
N LEU A 228 1.19 4.55 11.44
CA LEU A 228 1.96 5.53 10.68
C LEU A 228 2.51 6.69 11.54
N GLU A 229 2.00 6.87 12.75
CA GLU A 229 2.48 7.93 13.66
C GLU A 229 3.73 7.53 14.44
N GLY A 230 3.93 6.22 14.65
CA GLY A 230 5.13 5.69 15.26
C GLY A 230 6.28 5.58 14.25
N PHE A 231 7.51 5.87 14.68
CA PHE A 231 8.69 5.75 13.80
C PHE A 231 8.87 4.32 13.25
N VAL A 232 8.77 3.31 14.11
CA VAL A 232 8.94 1.89 13.73
C VAL A 232 7.80 1.43 12.82
N GLY A 233 6.56 1.79 13.18
CA GLY A 233 5.38 1.44 12.39
C GLY A 233 5.44 2.05 11.00
N ARG A 234 5.70 3.35 10.90
CA ARG A 234 5.90 4.03 9.62
C ARG A 234 7.03 3.39 8.80
N TRP A 235 8.19 3.13 9.40
CA TRP A 235 9.30 2.49 8.71
C TRP A 235 8.91 1.12 8.12
N PHE A 236 8.20 0.30 8.89
CA PHE A 236 7.72 -1.01 8.45
C PHE A 236 6.67 -0.87 7.34
N HIS A 237 5.71 0.04 7.51
CA HIS A 237 4.64 0.26 6.55
C HIS A 237 5.18 0.77 5.20
N SER A 238 6.10 1.73 5.20
CA SER A 238 6.75 2.21 3.97
C SER A 238 7.49 1.09 3.24
N PHE A 239 8.19 0.24 3.97
CA PHE A 239 8.85 -0.93 3.39
C PHE A 239 7.83 -1.92 2.79
N LEU A 240 6.75 -2.20 3.53
CA LEU A 240 5.70 -3.12 3.08
C LEU A 240 5.00 -2.59 1.82
N ALA A 241 4.61 -1.31 1.81
CA ALA A 241 3.98 -0.66 0.67
C ALA A 241 4.87 -0.70 -0.58
N ALA A 242 6.18 -0.41 -0.41
CA ALA A 242 7.17 -0.53 -1.49
C ALA A 242 7.34 -1.96 -2.01
N TRP A 243 7.41 -2.94 -1.10
CA TRP A 243 7.52 -4.35 -1.46
C TRP A 243 6.26 -4.83 -2.20
N LEU A 244 5.08 -4.36 -1.79
CA LEU A 244 3.80 -4.66 -2.43
C LEU A 244 3.74 -4.12 -3.87
N ILE A 245 4.26 -2.91 -4.13
CA ILE A 245 4.42 -2.41 -5.50
C ILE A 245 5.30 -3.36 -6.32
N GLU A 246 6.47 -3.73 -5.80
CA GLU A 246 7.37 -4.63 -6.52
C GLU A 246 6.70 -5.98 -6.84
N LYS A 247 5.91 -6.53 -5.90
CA LYS A 247 5.16 -7.78 -6.12
C LYS A 247 4.05 -7.63 -7.14
N GLY A 248 3.27 -6.55 -7.09
CA GLY A 248 2.26 -6.24 -8.09
C GLY A 248 2.87 -6.10 -9.48
N THR A 249 3.96 -5.36 -9.62
CA THR A 249 4.68 -5.18 -10.89
C THR A 249 5.29 -6.49 -11.40
N LYS A 250 5.82 -7.34 -10.53
CA LYS A 250 6.31 -8.67 -10.95
C LYS A 250 5.18 -9.59 -11.43
N ALA A 251 4.02 -9.53 -10.80
CA ALA A 251 2.87 -10.37 -11.17
C ALA A 251 2.37 -10.07 -12.60
N ILE A 252 2.47 -8.81 -13.05
CA ILE A 252 2.12 -8.44 -14.41
C ILE A 252 3.21 -8.83 -15.42
N GLN A 253 4.49 -8.73 -15.06
CA GLN A 253 5.63 -9.06 -15.95
C GLN A 253 5.82 -10.57 -16.19
N GLN A 254 5.56 -11.41 -15.18
CA GLN A 254 5.81 -12.86 -15.25
C GLN A 254 4.81 -13.63 -16.13
N ARG A 255 3.67 -13.04 -16.48
CA ARG A 255 2.66 -13.72 -17.31
C ARG A 255 2.99 -13.66 -18.80
N ASP A 256 3.71 -12.62 -19.23
CA ASP A 256 4.11 -12.42 -20.63
C ASP A 256 5.28 -13.33 -21.04
N SER A 257 6.05 -13.85 -20.08
CA SER A 257 7.10 -14.84 -20.35
C SER A 257 6.54 -16.25 -20.54
N VAL A 258 5.40 -16.59 -19.93
CA VAL A 258 4.73 -17.89 -20.09
C VAL A 258 3.93 -17.95 -21.39
N ALA A 259 3.36 -16.84 -21.85
CA ALA A 259 2.63 -16.76 -23.12
C ALA A 259 3.55 -16.78 -24.38
N LYS A 260 4.88 -16.70 -24.20
CA LYS A 260 5.89 -16.73 -25.28
C LYS A 260 6.61 -18.08 -25.44
N THR A 261 6.21 -19.10 -24.68
CA THR A 261 6.68 -20.51 -24.79
C THR A 261 5.57 -21.40 -25.30
#